data_AF-A0A7W4GIZ1-F1
#
_entry.id   AF-A0A7W4GIZ1-F1
#
_cell.length_a   1.000
_cell.length_b   1.000
_cell.length_c   1.000
_cell.angle_alpha   90.00
_cell.angle_beta   90.00
_cell.angle_gamma   90.00
#
_symmetry.space_group_name_H-M   'P 1'
#
loop_
_entity.id
_entity.type
_entity.pdbx_description
1 polymer ?
#
loop_
_entity_poly.entity_id
_entity_poly.type
_entity_poly.pdbx_seq_one_letter_code
_entity_poly.pdbx_strand_id
1 'polypeptide(L)'
;MKFNHELIEKNVGLLAIFTVIAISFGGLVQITPLIFQKDTTEAVEGLIPYTALQIEGRDIYVREGCYNCHSQMIRPLRAETERYGHYSVAGESVWDHPFQWGSKRTGPDLARVG
;
A
#
# COMPACT_ATOMS: atom_id res chain seq x y z
N MET A 1 -39.17 -5.39 -19.55
CA MET A 1 -39.29 -5.20 -18.09
C MET A 1 -38.73 -3.81 -17.78
N LYS A 2 -39.57 -2.83 -17.43
CA LYS A 2 -39.08 -1.49 -17.02
C LYS A 2 -38.56 -1.64 -15.59
N PHE A 3 -37.25 -1.64 -15.39
CA PHE A 3 -36.67 -1.44 -14.06
C PHE A 3 -37.03 -0.02 -13.63
N ASN A 4 -38.01 0.14 -12.74
CA ASN A 4 -38.40 1.46 -12.25
C ASN A 4 -37.49 1.85 -11.08
N HIS A 5 -36.44 2.61 -11.39
CA HIS A 5 -35.44 3.08 -10.42
C HIS A 5 -36.08 3.85 -9.24
N GLU A 6 -37.22 4.48 -9.48
CA GLU A 6 -38.05 5.20 -8.52
C GLU A 6 -38.37 4.41 -7.23
N LEU A 7 -38.48 3.08 -7.31
CA LEU A 7 -38.74 2.21 -6.15
C LEU A 7 -37.56 2.16 -5.18
N ILE A 8 -36.32 2.26 -5.70
CA ILE A 8 -35.10 2.24 -4.91
C ILE A 8 -34.85 3.64 -4.31
N GLU A 9 -35.03 4.69 -5.12
CA GLU A 9 -34.81 6.08 -4.68
C GLU A 9 -35.73 6.50 -3.54
N LYS A 10 -36.98 6.01 -3.53
CA LYS A 10 -37.97 6.34 -2.50
C LYS A 10 -37.81 5.52 -1.21
N ASN A 11 -36.95 4.50 -1.19
CA ASN A 11 -36.74 3.65 -0.02
C ASN A 11 -35.28 3.74 0.46
N VAL A 12 -35.06 4.47 1.54
CA VAL A 12 -33.72 4.69 2.13
C VAL A 12 -33.02 3.38 2.49
N GLY A 13 -33.76 2.37 2.98
CA GLY A 13 -33.19 1.06 3.33
C GLY A 13 -32.68 0.30 2.10
N LEU A 14 -33.48 0.25 1.04
CA LEU A 14 -33.07 -0.38 -0.22
C LEU A 14 -31.89 0.36 -0.86
N LEU A 15 -31.93 1.69 -0.88
CA LEU A 15 -30.83 2.50 -1.41
C LEU A 15 -29.52 2.26 -0.63
N ALA A 16 -29.58 2.21 0.71
CA ALA A 16 -28.42 1.93 1.54
C ALA A 16 -27.82 0.55 1.25
N ILE A 17 -28.66 -0.50 1.15
CA ILE A 17 -28.21 -1.87 0.84
C ILE A 17 -27.52 -1.92 -0.52
N PHE A 18 -28.14 -1.38 -1.56
CA PHE A 18 -27.54 -1.38 -2.89
C PHE A 18 -26.27 -0.56 -2.97
N THR A 19 -26.17 0.54 -2.21
CA THR A 19 -24.95 1.34 -2.11
C THR A 19 -23.81 0.54 -1.49
N VAL A 20 -24.07 -0.13 -0.35
CA VAL A 20 -23.07 -1.00 0.31
C VAL A 20 -22.59 -2.10 -0.64
N ILE A 21 -23.50 -2.75 -1.34
CA ILE A 21 -23.15 -3.77 -2.33
C ILE A 21 -22.28 -3.17 -3.44
N ALA A 22 -22.69 -2.03 -4.01
CA ALA A 22 -21.97 -1.37 -5.10
C ALA A 22 -20.53 -0.98 -4.71
N ILE A 23 -20.32 -0.36 -3.54
CA ILE A 23 -18.98 0.06 -3.10
C ILE A 23 -18.08 -1.13 -2.72
N SER A 24 -18.68 -2.23 -2.23
CA SER A 24 -17.94 -3.41 -1.77
C SER A 24 -17.20 -4.12 -2.91
N PHE A 25 -17.74 -4.07 -4.14
CA PHE A 25 -17.09 -4.68 -5.30
C PHE A 25 -15.67 -4.15 -5.54
N GLY A 26 -15.43 -2.85 -5.32
CA GLY A 26 -14.10 -2.25 -5.49
C GLY A 26 -13.07 -2.84 -4.52
N GLY A 27 -13.44 -2.91 -3.23
CA GLY A 27 -12.58 -3.50 -2.20
C GLY A 27 -12.33 -4.99 -2.42
N LEU A 28 -13.36 -5.76 -2.76
CA LEU A 28 -13.25 -7.19 -3.01
C LEU A 28 -12.34 -7.50 -4.22
N VAL A 29 -12.48 -6.75 -5.32
CA VAL A 29 -11.68 -6.99 -6.53
C VAL A 29 -10.22 -6.54 -6.36
N GLN A 30 -9.97 -5.48 -5.60
CA GLN A 30 -8.61 -4.94 -5.45
C GLN A 30 -7.81 -5.57 -4.29
N ILE A 31 -8.44 -5.82 -3.14
CA ILE A 31 -7.75 -6.26 -1.93
C ILE A 31 -7.68 -7.78 -1.85
N THR A 32 -8.80 -8.48 -2.09
CA THR A 32 -8.87 -9.93 -1.87
C THR A 32 -7.85 -10.71 -2.68
N PRO A 33 -7.61 -10.45 -3.99
CA PRO A 33 -6.60 -11.19 -4.75
C PRO A 33 -5.17 -10.99 -4.21
N LEU A 34 -4.84 -9.79 -3.72
CA LEU A 34 -3.49 -9.46 -3.23
C LEU A 34 -3.12 -10.26 -1.97
N ILE A 35 -4.09 -10.65 -1.15
CA ILE A 35 -3.87 -11.48 0.04
C ILE A 35 -3.37 -12.89 -0.36
N PHE A 36 -3.67 -13.34 -1.57
CA PHE A 36 -3.32 -14.67 -2.07
C PHE A 36 -2.23 -14.65 -3.15
N GLN A 37 -1.77 -13.46 -3.57
CA GLN A 37 -0.73 -13.33 -4.58
C GLN A 37 0.66 -13.43 -3.95
N LYS A 38 1.40 -14.48 -4.34
CA LYS A 38 2.73 -14.78 -3.79
C LYS A 38 3.72 -13.62 -3.92
N ASP A 39 3.70 -12.93 -5.06
CA ASP A 39 4.60 -11.79 -5.33
C ASP A 39 4.50 -10.68 -4.28
N THR A 40 3.35 -10.55 -3.61
CA THR A 40 3.10 -9.52 -2.59
C THR A 40 3.15 -10.04 -1.16
N THR A 41 3.21 -11.36 -0.97
CA THR A 41 3.18 -12.00 0.36
C THR A 41 4.47 -12.72 0.73
N GLU A 42 5.30 -13.07 -0.26
CA GLU A 42 6.57 -13.76 -0.02
C GLU A 42 7.73 -12.75 0.04
N ALA A 43 8.54 -12.86 1.08
CA ALA A 43 9.73 -12.03 1.26
C ALA A 43 10.79 -12.35 0.18
N VAL A 44 11.55 -11.35 -0.24
CA VAL A 44 12.71 -11.58 -1.14
C VAL A 44 13.75 -12.48 -0.47
N GLU A 45 14.52 -13.19 -1.29
CA GLU A 45 15.55 -14.11 -0.80
C GLU A 45 16.53 -13.41 0.14
N GLY A 46 16.74 -14.00 1.33
CA GLY A 46 17.66 -13.46 2.34
C GLY A 46 17.08 -12.34 3.22
N LEU A 47 15.85 -11.85 2.97
CA LEU A 47 15.22 -10.86 3.83
C LEU A 47 14.78 -11.49 5.16
N ILE A 48 15.39 -11.01 6.25
CA ILE A 48 15.01 -11.37 7.61
C ILE A 48 14.17 -10.27 8.26
N PRO A 49 13.33 -10.59 9.25
CA PRO A 49 12.64 -9.57 10.04
C PRO A 49 13.61 -8.61 10.70
N TYR A 50 13.15 -7.38 10.93
CA TYR A 50 13.93 -6.36 11.64
C TYR A 50 14.38 -6.84 13.02
N THR A 51 15.62 -6.51 13.39
CA THR A 51 16.10 -6.68 14.76
C THR A 51 15.35 -5.74 15.72
N ALA A 52 15.36 -6.04 17.02
CA ALA A 52 14.68 -5.21 18.03
C ALA A 52 15.08 -3.72 17.95
N LEU A 53 16.38 -3.43 17.75
CA LEU A 53 16.86 -2.05 17.63
C LEU A 53 16.36 -1.37 16.33
N GLN A 54 16.26 -2.11 15.23
CA GLN A 54 15.74 -1.58 13.97
C GLN A 54 14.24 -1.29 14.04
N ILE A 55 13.47 -2.12 14.75
CA ILE A 55 12.04 -1.88 14.99
C ILE A 55 11.86 -0.59 15.79
N GLU A 56 12.59 -0.40 16.89
CA GLU A 56 12.54 0.84 17.68
C GLU A 56 12.95 2.07 16.84
N GLY A 57 14.00 1.94 16.01
CA GLY A 57 14.40 2.99 15.08
C GLY A 57 13.33 3.32 14.04
N ARG A 58 12.60 2.31 13.57
CA ARG A 58 11.48 2.47 12.63
C ARG A 58 10.27 3.13 13.28
N ASP A 59 9.96 2.79 14.52
CA ASP A 59 8.88 3.46 15.26
C ASP A 59 9.21 4.93 15.50
N ILE A 60 10.49 5.26 15.72
CA ILE A 60 10.95 6.65 15.74
C ILE A 60 10.79 7.30 14.36
N TYR A 61 11.15 6.63 13.26
CA TYR A 61 10.96 7.14 11.90
C TYR A 61 9.48 7.50 11.62
N VAL A 62 8.55 6.66 12.07
CA VAL A 62 7.10 6.90 11.95
C VAL A 62 6.67 8.04 12.86
N ARG A 63 7.12 8.06 14.12
CA ARG A 63 6.78 9.09 15.12
C ARG A 63 7.22 10.50 14.68
N GLU A 64 8.41 10.62 14.10
CA GLU A 64 8.93 11.88 13.57
C GLU A 64 8.33 12.28 12.21
N GLY A 65 7.49 11.41 11.62
CA GLY A 65 6.81 11.71 10.37
C GLY A 65 7.75 11.79 9.17
N CYS A 66 8.89 11.11 9.20
CA CYS A 66 9.88 11.12 8.13
C CYS A 66 9.27 10.75 6.76
N TYR A 67 8.28 9.85 6.77
CA TYR A 67 7.52 9.42 5.57
C TYR A 67 6.80 10.56 4.83
N ASN A 68 6.59 11.72 5.46
CA ASN A 68 5.98 12.89 4.81
C ASN A 68 6.94 13.61 3.85
N CYS A 69 8.25 13.44 4.04
CA CYS A 69 9.30 14.05 3.23
C CYS A 69 10.06 13.01 2.39
N HIS A 70 10.17 11.79 2.89
CA HIS A 70 10.99 10.73 2.32
C HIS A 70 10.13 9.51 1.97
N SER A 71 10.24 9.04 0.74
CA SER A 71 9.63 7.79 0.32
C SER A 71 10.58 6.61 0.49
N GLN A 72 10.02 5.41 0.65
CA GLN A 72 10.76 4.16 0.54
C GLN A 72 10.12 3.27 -0.54
N MET A 73 10.12 3.76 -1.79
CA MET A 73 9.60 3.03 -2.95
C MET A 73 10.19 3.60 -4.23
N ILE A 74 11.23 2.95 -4.76
CA ILE A 74 11.89 3.36 -6.01
C ILE A 74 11.08 2.84 -7.20
N ARG A 75 10.72 3.74 -8.12
CA ARG A 75 9.94 3.39 -9.31
C ARG A 75 10.82 2.75 -10.39
N PRO A 76 10.28 1.85 -11.24
CA PRO A 76 11.03 1.18 -12.31
C PRO A 76 11.27 2.09 -13.53
N LEU A 77 11.88 3.24 -13.29
CA LEU A 77 12.28 4.21 -14.30
C LEU A 77 13.80 4.33 -14.30
N ARG A 78 14.43 4.38 -15.47
CA ARG A 78 15.89 4.49 -15.60
C ARG A 78 16.49 5.62 -14.73
N ALA A 79 15.88 6.80 -14.76
CA ALA A 79 16.35 7.95 -14.00
C ALA A 79 16.25 7.79 -12.48
N GLU A 80 15.30 6.98 -12.00
CA GLU A 80 15.23 6.63 -10.58
C GLU A 80 16.24 5.57 -10.23
N THR A 81 16.41 4.57 -11.09
CA THR A 81 17.37 3.50 -10.81
C THR A 81 18.81 3.98 -10.82
N GLU A 82 19.14 4.93 -11.71
CA GLU A 82 20.45 5.61 -11.71
C GLU A 82 20.66 6.48 -10.46
N ARG A 83 19.58 7.02 -9.88
CA ARG A 83 19.65 7.93 -8.73
C ARG A 83 19.67 7.21 -7.38
N TYR A 84 18.83 6.18 -7.23
CA TYR A 84 18.52 5.54 -5.95
C TYR A 84 18.88 4.05 -5.91
N GLY A 85 19.22 3.42 -7.03
CA GLY A 85 19.53 1.98 -7.11
C GLY A 85 18.37 1.14 -7.65
N HIS A 86 18.42 -0.18 -7.43
CA HIS A 86 17.40 -1.10 -7.99
C HIS A 86 15.99 -0.69 -7.56
N TYR A 87 15.03 -0.75 -8.50
CA TYR A 87 13.62 -0.44 -8.22
C TYR A 87 13.08 -1.33 -7.08
N SER A 88 12.15 -0.81 -6.30
CA SER A 88 11.60 -1.55 -5.17
C SER A 88 10.69 -2.68 -5.64
N VAL A 89 10.72 -3.81 -4.94
CA VAL A 89 9.86 -4.97 -5.22
C VAL A 89 8.97 -5.26 -4.00
N ALA A 90 7.78 -5.82 -4.25
CA ALA A 90 6.79 -5.99 -3.19
C ALA A 90 7.29 -6.85 -2.01
N GLY A 91 8.10 -7.88 -2.29
CA GLY A 91 8.72 -8.74 -1.28
C GLY A 91 9.64 -8.03 -0.28
N GLU A 92 10.07 -6.80 -0.54
CA GLU A 92 10.93 -6.03 0.36
C GLU A 92 10.16 -5.43 1.55
N SER A 93 8.85 -5.22 1.40
CA SER A 93 7.99 -4.58 2.41
C SER A 93 7.07 -5.57 3.13
N VAL A 94 7.30 -6.87 3.00
CA VAL A 94 6.44 -7.91 3.60
C VAL A 94 6.40 -7.81 5.13
N TRP A 95 7.49 -7.36 5.76
CA TRP A 95 7.57 -7.18 7.21
C TRP A 95 7.18 -5.77 7.68
N ASP A 96 6.78 -4.88 6.77
CA ASP A 96 6.47 -3.49 7.11
C ASP A 96 5.03 -3.31 7.59
N HIS A 97 4.88 -3.07 8.89
CA HIS A 97 3.59 -2.77 9.51
C HIS A 97 3.65 -1.42 10.25
N PRO A 98 3.01 -0.35 9.74
CA PRO A 98 2.42 -0.20 8.39
C PRO A 98 3.50 0.02 7.32
N PHE A 99 3.20 -0.25 6.04
CA PHE A 99 4.11 0.03 4.91
C PHE A 99 4.67 1.47 4.94
N GLN A 100 5.91 1.67 4.49
CA GLN A 100 6.60 2.98 4.50
C GLN A 100 6.81 3.57 3.09
N TRP A 101 6.02 3.11 2.11
CA TRP A 101 6.01 3.71 0.78
C TRP A 101 5.55 5.16 0.89
N GLY A 102 6.37 6.10 0.42
CA GLY A 102 6.04 7.52 0.52
C GLY A 102 5.07 7.97 -0.55
N SER A 103 4.30 9.01 -0.23
CA SER A 103 3.40 9.69 -1.18
C SER A 103 3.98 11.01 -1.71
N LYS A 104 5.09 11.48 -1.12
CA LYS A 104 5.75 12.74 -1.45
C LYS A 104 7.27 12.61 -1.28
N ARG A 105 8.01 13.35 -2.10
CA ARG A 105 9.48 13.48 -2.03
C ARG A 105 9.86 14.95 -1.92
N THR A 106 9.88 15.45 -0.68
CA THR A 106 10.53 16.74 -0.37
C THR A 106 12.04 16.49 -0.21
N GLY A 107 12.39 15.40 0.47
CA GLY A 107 13.72 14.81 0.50
C GLY A 107 13.84 13.64 -0.48
N PRO A 108 15.05 13.07 -0.63
CA PRO A 108 15.29 11.90 -1.47
C PRO A 108 14.56 10.63 -0.97
N ASP A 109 14.44 9.65 -1.85
CA ASP A 109 13.99 8.30 -1.48
C ASP A 109 15.04 7.59 -0.59
N LEU A 110 14.57 6.81 0.37
CA LEU A 110 15.37 6.11 1.39
C LEU A 110 15.20 4.58 1.32
N ALA A 111 14.73 4.00 0.21
CA ALA A 111 14.58 2.54 0.10
C ALA A 111 15.93 1.79 0.03
N ARG A 112 17.04 2.49 -0.23
CA ARG A 112 18.37 1.90 -0.46
C ARG A 112 19.48 2.62 0.30
N VAL A 113 19.17 3.12 1.49
CA VAL A 113 20.15 3.74 2.39
C VAL A 113 20.54 2.75 3.49
N GLY A 114 21.34 1.76 3.12
CA GLY A 114 21.76 0.62 3.95
C GLY A 114 22.31 -0.50 3.08
#